data_AF-A0A7X6WIR0-F1
#
_entry.id   AF-A0A7X6WIR0-F1
#
_cell.length_a   1.000
_cell.length_b   1.000
_cell.length_c   1.000
_cell.angle_alpha   90.00
_cell.angle_beta   90.00
_cell.angle_gamma   90.00
#
_symmetry.space_group_name_H-M   'P 1'
#
loop_
_entity.id
_entity.type
_entity.pdbx_description
1 polymer ?
#
loop_
_entity_poly.entity_id
_entity_poly.type
_entity_poly.pdbx_seq_one_letter_code
_entity_poly.pdbx_strand_id
1 'polypeptide(L)' 'MKLFIDTANVDEIRAAWSMGIISGVTTN' A
#
# COMPACT_ATOMS: atom_id res chain seq x y z
N MET A 1 -9.54 9.27 7.53
CA MET A 1 -9.38 9.13 6.06
C MET A 1 -8.61 7.84 5.81
N LYS A 2 -9.00 7.00 4.84
CA LYS A 2 -8.28 5.76 4.50
C LYS A 2 -7.35 6.02 3.31
N LEU A 3 -6.10 5.55 3.37
CA LEU A 3 -5.11 5.71 2.30
C LEU A 3 -4.93 4.39 1.55
N PHE A 4 -4.93 4.44 0.22
CA PHE A 4 -4.72 3.29 -0.66
C PHE A 4 -3.58 3.62 -1.61
N ILE A 5 -2.75 2.64 -1.93
CA ILE A 5 -1.68 2.76 -2.92
C ILE A 5 -1.99 1.91 -4.13
N ASP A 6 -1.64 2.40 -5.32
CA ASP A 6 -1.90 1.74 -6.60
C ASP A 6 -0.61 1.15 -7.16
N THR A 7 -0.30 -0.08 -6.75
CA THR A 7 0.93 -0.79 -7.16
C THR A 7 0.75 -2.29 -6.98
N ALA A 8 1.36 -3.07 -7.87
CA ALA A 8 1.49 -4.52 -7.73
C ALA A 8 2.88 -4.93 -7.18
N ASN A 9 3.78 -3.96 -6.94
CA ASN A 9 5.12 -4.23 -6.43
C ASN A 9 5.06 -4.54 -4.92
N VAL A 10 5.36 -5.79 -4.56
CA VAL A 10 5.23 -6.27 -3.18
C VAL A 10 6.19 -5.56 -2.22
N ASP A 11 7.35 -5.09 -2.68
CA ASP A 11 8.31 -4.41 -1.81
C ASP A 11 7.83 -3.02 -1.39
N GLU A 12 7.20 -2.28 -2.30
CA GLU A 12 6.53 -1.01 -2.00
C GLU A 12 5.36 -1.21 -1.04
N ILE A 13 4.55 -2.24 -1.27
CA ILE A 13 3.41 -2.58 -0.40
C ILE A 13 3.89 -2.89 1.01
N ARG A 14 4.94 -3.71 1.17
CA ARG A 14 5.51 -4.05 2.47
C ARG A 14 6.06 -2.83 3.20
N ALA A 15 6.74 -1.93 2.49
CA ALA A 15 7.26 -0.69 3.07
C ALA A 15 6.13 0.23 3.55
N ALA A 16 5.10 0.43 2.75
CA ALA A 16 3.95 1.27 3.11
C ALA A 16 3.11 0.64 4.25
N TRP A 17 2.99 -0.69 4.28
CA TRP A 17 2.35 -1.42 5.37
C TRP A 17 3.15 -1.32 6.67
N SER A 18 4.48 -1.45 6.63
CA SER A 18 5.32 -1.35 7.83
C SER A 18 5.34 0.05 8.45
N MET A 19 5.10 1.08 7.63
CA MET A 19 4.85 2.46 8.11
C MET A 19 3.48 2.64 8.78
N GLY A 20 2.55 1.69 8.61
CA GLY A 20 1.19 1.75 9.18
C GLY A 20 0.29 2.82 8.54
N ILE A 21 0.60 3.25 7.31
CA ILE A 21 -0.10 4.37 6.65
C ILE A 21 -1.18 3.94 5.65
N ILE A 22 -1.14 2.72 5.14
CA ILE A 22 -2.10 2.22 4.13
C ILE A 22 -3.21 1.40 4.78
N SER A 23 -4.40 1.45 4.18
CA SER A 23 -5.57 0.64 4.51
C SER A 23 -5.85 -0.45 3.47
N GLY A 24 -5.14 -0.44 2.34
CA GLY A 24 -5.30 -1.39 1.25
C GLY A 24 -4.49 -1.01 0.02
N VAL A 25 -4.57 -1.85 -1.00
CA VAL A 25 -3.91 -1.65 -2.30
C VAL A 25 -4.93 -1.80 -3.42
N THR A 26 -4.75 -1.04 -4.49
CA THR A 26 -5.41 -1.26 -5.78
C THR A 26 -4.36 -1.67 -6.80
N THR A 27 -4.79 -2.39 -7.83
CA THR A 27 -3.91 -2.86 -8.90
C THR A 27 -4.59 -2.69 -10.24
N ASN A 28 -3.80 -2.38 -11.26
CA ASN A 28 -4.10 -2.64 -12.67
C ASN A 28 -3.04 -3.60 -13.25
#